data_AF-A0A1D1ZXD0-F1
#
_entry.id   AF-A0A1D1ZXD0-F1
#
_cell.length_a   1.000
_cell.length_b   1.000
_cell.length_c   1.000
_cell.angle_alpha   90.00
_cell.angle_beta   90.00
_cell.angle_gamma   90.00
#
_symmetry.space_group_name_H-M   'P 1'
#
loop_
_entity.id
_entity.type
_entity.pdbx_description
1 polymer ?
#
loop_
_entity_poly.entity_id
_entity_poly.type
_entity_poly.pdbx_seq_one_letter_code
_entity_poly.pdbx_strand_id
1 'polypeptide(L)'
;MNTLTIESSPTEFKSRAHKPFGAGEVVEAFPVSGEKREHSRRDNRKGTFEGYLVPKEDGIEIKAVWADPLAGQNVDFYRISEDKATLTMTQSIKVGEKAHTYKTVYRRQ
;
A
#
# COMPACT_ATOMS: atom_id res chain seq x y z
N MET A 1 18.08 -4.15 4.78
CA MET A 1 17.41 -2.85 4.66
C MET A 1 16.09 -3.05 3.93
N ASN A 2 14.99 -2.44 4.37
CA ASN A 2 13.71 -2.52 3.66
C ASN A 2 13.69 -1.45 2.58
N THR A 3 13.54 -1.85 1.32
CA THR A 3 13.46 -0.91 0.18
C THR A 3 12.06 -0.95 -0.39
N LEU A 4 11.55 0.20 -0.81
CA LEU A 4 10.29 0.34 -1.51
C LEU A 4 10.55 1.03 -2.84
N THR A 5 10.29 0.33 -3.94
CA THR A 5 10.31 0.91 -5.29
C THR A 5 8.88 1.27 -5.68
N ILE A 6 8.68 2.50 -6.14
CA ILE A 6 7.40 2.98 -6.65
C ILE A 6 7.57 3.29 -8.14
N GLU A 7 6.70 2.71 -8.95
CA GLU A 7 6.57 3.00 -10.37
C GLU A 7 5.12 3.46 -10.60
N SER A 8 4.94 4.63 -11.19
CA SER A 8 3.62 5.12 -11.56
C SER A 8 3.60 5.41 -13.05
N SER A 9 2.61 4.87 -13.73
CA SER A 9 2.25 5.20 -15.11
C SER A 9 0.88 5.87 -15.13
N PRO A 10 0.41 6.37 -16.30
CA PRO A 10 -0.96 6.88 -16.43
C PRO A 10 -2.05 5.84 -16.17
N THR A 11 -1.73 4.54 -16.27
CA THR A 11 -2.72 3.45 -16.17
C THR A 11 -2.60 2.66 -14.87
N GLU A 12 -1.41 2.65 -14.25
CA GLU A 12 -1.13 1.77 -13.13
C GLU A 12 -0.13 2.38 -12.15
N PHE A 13 -0.39 2.17 -10.86
CA PHE A 13 0.52 2.43 -9.78
C PHE A 13 1.06 1.10 -9.24
N LYS A 14 2.39 0.95 -9.19
CA LYS A 14 3.06 -0.22 -8.65
C LYS A 14 3.90 0.13 -7.45
N SER A 15 3.76 -0.65 -6.39
CA SER A 15 4.67 -0.64 -5.26
C SER A 15 5.32 -2.00 -5.10
N ARG A 16 6.66 -2.03 -5.08
CA ARG A 16 7.47 -3.22 -4.90
C ARG A 16 8.23 -3.10 -3.59
N ALA A 17 7.84 -3.93 -2.61
CA ALA A 17 8.49 -3.97 -1.31
C ALA A 17 9.54 -5.09 -1.30
N HIS A 18 10.80 -4.73 -1.09
CA HIS A 18 11.89 -5.68 -0.88
C HIS A 18 12.17 -5.81 0.62
N LYS A 19 11.99 -7.01 1.16
CA LYS A 19 12.29 -7.34 2.55
C LYS A 19 13.56 -8.18 2.64
N PRO A 20 14.57 -7.79 3.42
CA PRO A 20 15.77 -8.59 3.63
C PRO A 20 15.43 -9.87 4.42
N PHE A 21 16.32 -10.86 4.36
CA PHE A 21 16.26 -12.13 5.12
C PHE A 21 15.16 -13.12 4.69
N GLY A 22 15.00 -13.36 3.38
CA GLY A 22 14.22 -14.49 2.87
C GLY A 22 12.69 -14.32 2.92
N ALA A 23 12.19 -13.13 3.30
CA ALA A 23 10.76 -12.82 3.33
C ALA A 23 10.15 -12.55 1.93
N GLY A 24 10.96 -12.63 0.87
CA GLY A 24 10.53 -12.47 -0.52
C GLY A 24 10.32 -11.03 -0.96
N GLU A 25 9.96 -10.88 -2.23
CA GLU A 25 9.53 -9.63 -2.84
C GLU A 25 8.02 -9.65 -3.00
N VAL A 26 7.35 -8.54 -2.73
CA VAL A 26 5.92 -8.39 -3.00
C VAL A 26 5.71 -7.19 -3.91
N VAL A 27 4.99 -7.43 -5.01
CA VAL A 27 4.58 -6.42 -5.98
C VAL A 27 3.07 -6.24 -5.87
N GLU A 28 2.64 -5.03 -5.56
CA GLU A 28 1.24 -4.62 -5.55
C GLU A 28 1.04 -3.65 -6.73
N ALA A 29 0.06 -3.91 -7.59
CA ALA A 29 -0.19 -3.14 -8.81
C ALA A 29 -1.66 -2.74 -8.87
N PHE A 30 -1.94 -1.45 -8.79
CA PHE A 30 -3.30 -0.90 -8.71
C PHE A 30 -3.61 -0.06 -9.94
N PRO A 31 -4.75 -0.28 -10.61
CA PRO A 31 -5.19 0.57 -11.71
C PRO A 31 -5.43 2.00 -11.24
N VAL A 32 -4.92 2.98 -11.98
CA VAL A 32 -5.17 4.41 -11.70
C VAL A 32 -6.64 4.77 -11.89
N SER A 33 -7.40 3.96 -12.66
CA SER A 33 -8.85 4.08 -12.81
C SER A 33 -9.62 3.88 -11.49
N GLY A 34 -8.99 3.34 -10.45
CA GLY A 34 -9.65 2.97 -9.20
C GLY A 34 -10.49 1.70 -9.32
N GLU A 35 -10.32 0.92 -10.40
CA GLU A 35 -10.94 -0.39 -10.55
C GLU A 35 -10.50 -1.30 -9.39
N LYS A 36 -11.50 -1.94 -8.77
CA LYS A 36 -11.31 -2.91 -7.69
C LYS A 36 -10.78 -4.22 -8.24
N ARG A 37 -9.71 -4.74 -7.64
CA ARG A 37 -9.10 -6.02 -8.04
C ARG A 37 -8.63 -6.83 -6.85
N GLU A 38 -8.51 -8.14 -7.06
CA GLU A 38 -7.90 -9.04 -6.09
C GLU A 38 -6.38 -8.95 -6.12
N HIS A 39 -5.77 -8.78 -4.95
CA HIS A 39 -4.33 -8.61 -4.82
C HIS A 39 -3.77 -9.37 -3.62
N SER A 40 -2.46 -9.65 -3.66
CA SER A 40 -1.68 -10.07 -2.49
C SER A 40 -0.99 -8.84 -1.88
N ARG A 41 -0.95 -8.73 -0.54
CA ARG A 41 -0.32 -7.58 0.15
C ARG A 41 1.12 -7.84 0.55
N ARG A 42 1.89 -6.74 0.66
CA ARG A 42 3.25 -6.74 1.22
C ARG A 42 3.36 -7.18 2.67
N ASP A 43 2.28 -7.26 3.43
CA ASP A 43 2.31 -7.61 4.86
C ASP A 43 2.00 -9.10 5.14
N ASN A 44 2.02 -9.95 4.11
CA ASN A 44 1.90 -11.41 4.20
C ASN A 44 0.62 -11.89 4.91
N ARG A 45 -0.41 -11.04 5.04
CA ARG A 45 -1.74 -11.53 5.44
C ARG A 45 -2.20 -12.57 4.42
N LYS A 46 -2.69 -13.71 4.90
CA LYS A 46 -3.19 -14.79 4.03
C LYS A 46 -4.42 -14.29 3.25
N GLY A 47 -4.56 -14.73 2.01
CA GLY A 47 -5.73 -14.44 1.17
C GLY A 47 -5.59 -13.21 0.28
N THR A 48 -6.44 -13.16 -0.75
CA THR A 48 -6.62 -11.99 -1.61
C THR A 48 -7.48 -10.94 -0.91
N PHE A 49 -7.26 -9.68 -1.26
CA PHE A 49 -8.12 -8.56 -0.83
C PHE A 49 -8.63 -7.81 -2.05
N GLU A 50 -9.78 -7.17 -1.92
CA GLU A 50 -10.27 -6.22 -2.91
C GLU A 50 -9.60 -4.86 -2.67
N GLY A 51 -8.76 -4.43 -3.62
CA GLY A 51 -7.97 -3.20 -3.54
C GLY A 51 -8.28 -2.21 -4.65
N TYR A 52 -8.18 -0.91 -4.35
CA TYR A 52 -8.26 0.14 -5.37
C TYR A 52 -7.51 1.41 -4.95
N LEU A 53 -7.08 2.17 -5.95
CA LEU A 53 -6.38 3.44 -5.79
C LEU A 53 -7.38 4.61 -5.83
N VAL A 54 -7.17 5.59 -4.96
CA VAL A 54 -7.88 6.86 -4.91
C VAL A 54 -6.85 7.98 -4.99
N PRO A 55 -6.78 8.74 -6.09
CA PRO A 55 -5.91 9.91 -6.18
C PRO A 55 -6.32 10.96 -5.13
N LYS A 56 -5.35 11.67 -4.55
CA LYS A 56 -5.56 12.79 -3.62
C LYS A 56 -4.73 13.99 -4.09
N GLU A 57 -5.06 15.17 -3.58
CA GLU A 57 -4.33 16.39 -3.92
C GLU A 57 -2.86 16.33 -3.51
N ASP A 58 -2.56 15.73 -2.35
CA ASP A 58 -1.22 15.67 -1.77
C ASP A 58 -0.61 14.26 -1.80
N GLY A 59 -1.17 13.34 -2.60
CA GLY A 59 -0.67 11.98 -2.68
C GLY A 59 -1.64 10.98 -3.29
N ILE A 60 -1.51 9.73 -2.89
CA ILE A 60 -2.41 8.65 -3.28
C ILE A 60 -2.87 7.87 -2.05
N GLU A 61 -4.09 7.37 -2.11
CA GLU A 61 -4.67 6.52 -1.08
C GLU A 61 -5.01 5.17 -1.70
N ILE A 62 -4.50 4.08 -1.12
CA ILE A 62 -4.85 2.72 -1.49
C ILE A 62 -5.80 2.20 -0.43
N LYS A 63 -6.99 1.79 -0.86
CA LYS A 63 -7.97 1.15 0.01
C LYS A 63 -7.99 -0.34 -0.27
N ALA A 64 -8.09 -1.13 0.78
CA ALA A 64 -8.09 -2.58 0.73
C ALA A 64 -9.11 -3.14 1.71
N VAL A 65 -9.93 -4.08 1.25
CA VAL A 65 -10.96 -4.74 2.06
C VAL A 65 -10.82 -6.26 1.92
N TRP A 66 -10.85 -6.95 3.05
CA TRP A 66 -10.86 -8.40 3.10
C TRP A 66 -12.27 -8.89 3.42
N ALA A 67 -12.71 -9.92 2.69
CA ALA A 67 -13.90 -10.67 3.03
C ALA A 67 -13.69 -11.53 4.29
N ASP A 68 -14.78 -12.12 4.79
CA ASP A 68 -14.73 -13.08 5.88
C ASP A 68 -13.80 -14.26 5.58
N PRO A 69 -13.11 -14.84 6.60
CA PRO A 69 -13.17 -14.51 8.03
C PRO A 69 -12.21 -13.40 8.46
N LEU A 70 -11.49 -12.78 7.52
CA LEU A 70 -10.44 -11.79 7.80
C LEU A 70 -10.99 -10.37 7.95
N ALA A 71 -12.21 -10.13 7.45
CA ALA A 71 -13.14 -9.00 7.74
C ALA A 71 -12.46 -7.71 8.20
N GLY A 72 -11.50 -7.25 7.40
CA GLY A 72 -10.58 -6.19 7.74
C GLY A 72 -10.58 -5.13 6.66
N GLN A 73 -10.25 -3.90 7.05
CA GLN A 73 -10.06 -2.79 6.15
C GLN A 73 -8.68 -2.20 6.37
N ASN A 74 -8.06 -1.78 5.28
CA ASN A 74 -6.81 -1.09 5.30
C ASN A 74 -6.85 0.14 4.39
N VAL A 75 -6.23 1.21 4.86
CA VAL A 75 -5.99 2.42 4.08
C VAL A 75 -4.50 2.75 4.17
N ASP A 76 -3.83 2.78 3.02
CA ASP A 76 -2.45 3.25 2.90
C ASP A 76 -2.45 4.60 2.20
N PHE A 77 -1.99 5.63 2.88
CA PHE A 77 -1.80 6.96 2.29
C PHE A 77 -0.33 7.22 2.03
N TYR A 78 0.02 7.50 0.78
CA TYR A 78 1.38 7.78 0.33
C TYR A 78 1.49 9.24 -0.07
N ARG A 79 2.48 9.93 0.51
CA ARG A 79 2.81 11.32 0.20
C ARG A 79 4.30 11.47 -0.03
N ILE A 80 4.65 12.09 -1.14
CA ILE A 80 6.03 12.47 -1.46
C ILE A 80 6.22 13.92 -1.02
N SER A 81 7.35 14.23 -0.39
CA SER A 81 7.72 15.61 -0.05
C SER A 81 7.96 16.45 -1.30
N GLU A 82 7.83 17.78 -1.21
CA GLU A 82 8.01 18.69 -2.35
C GLU A 82 9.40 18.56 -3.00
N ASP A 83 10.44 18.36 -2.18
CA ASP A 83 11.82 18.10 -2.62
C ASP A 83 12.04 16.69 -3.21
N LYS A 84 11.01 15.84 -3.19
CA LYS A 84 11.01 14.45 -3.65
C LYS A 84 12.08 13.56 -2.98
N ALA A 85 12.59 13.97 -1.81
CA ALA A 85 13.61 13.24 -1.07
C ALA A 85 13.00 12.21 -0.10
N THR A 86 11.75 12.43 0.33
CA THR A 86 11.08 11.62 1.34
C THR A 86 9.74 11.13 0.85
N LEU A 87 9.47 9.85 1.07
CA LEU A 87 8.14 9.25 0.95
C LEU A 87 7.62 8.93 2.35
N THR A 88 6.48 9.49 2.72
CA THR A 88 5.73 9.10 3.91
C THR A 88 4.60 8.17 3.51
N MET A 89 4.52 7.02 4.18
CA MET A 89 3.40 6.09 4.09
C MET A 89 2.71 6.01 5.45
N THR A 90 1.44 6.40 5.51
CA THR A 90 0.61 6.22 6.71
C THR A 90 -0.36 5.07 6.45
N GLN A 91 -0.25 4.01 7.24
CA GLN A 91 -1.13 2.86 7.13
C GLN A 91 -2.11 2.84 8.30
N SER A 92 -3.40 2.69 7.98
CA SER A 92 -4.46 2.45 8.96
C SER A 92 -5.08 1.05 8.78
N ILE A 93 -4.93 0.28 9.84
CA ILE A 93 -5.52 -0.98 10.29
C ILE A 93 -6.94 -0.91 10.86
N LYS A 94 -7.98 -1.55 10.31
CA LYS A 94 -9.18 -1.86 11.10
C LYS A 94 -9.61 -3.31 10.93
N VAL A 95 -9.81 -4.02 12.03
CA VAL A 95 -10.34 -5.40 12.06
C VAL A 95 -11.35 -5.49 13.20
N GLY A 96 -12.63 -5.69 12.88
CA GLY A 96 -13.72 -5.55 13.84
C GLY A 96 -13.72 -4.16 14.50
N GLU A 97 -13.69 -4.12 15.83
CA GLU A 97 -13.65 -2.88 16.64
C GLU A 97 -12.24 -2.33 16.85
N LYS A 98 -11.20 -3.10 16.55
CA LYS A 98 -9.81 -2.69 16.79
C LYS A 98 -9.28 -1.92 15.60
N ALA A 99 -8.61 -0.80 15.87
CA ALA A 99 -7.90 -0.04 14.87
C ALA A 99 -6.46 0.24 15.30
N HIS A 100 -5.56 0.33 14.32
CA HIS A 100 -4.17 0.71 14.55
C HIS A 100 -3.65 1.52 13.37
N THR A 101 -2.84 2.54 13.65
CA THR A 101 -2.23 3.37 12.62
C THR A 101 -0.72 3.43 12.83
N TYR A 102 0.03 3.25 11.76
CA TYR A 102 1.48 3.38 11.79
C TYR A 102 1.99 4.22 10.62
N LYS A 103 3.14 4.87 10.83
CA LYS A 103 3.79 5.74 9.86
C LYS A 103 5.16 5.17 9.53
N THR A 104 5.43 4.99 8.24
CA THR A 104 6.74 4.62 7.73
C THR A 104 7.27 5.78 6.87
N VAL A 105 8.53 6.14 7.09
CA VAL A 105 9.21 7.20 6.34
C VAL A 105 10.38 6.57 5.59
N TYR A 106 10.34 6.68 4.26
CA TYR A 106 11.40 6.24 3.37
C TYR A 106 12.19 7.45 2.90
N ARG A 107 13.51 7.35 2.90
CA ARG A 107 14.40 8.30 2.25
C ARG A 107 14.80 7.75 0.90
N ARG A 108 14.79 8.60 -0.12
CA ARG A 108 15.21 8.24 -1.47
C ARG A 108 16.67 7.79 -1.47
N GLN A 109 16.95 6.74 -2.24
CA GLN A 109 18.31 6.26 -2.52
C GLN A 109 18.73 6.67 -3.93
#